data_AF-A0A5S4F9U3-F1
#
_entry.id   AF-A0A5S4F9U3-F1
#
_cell.length_a   1.000
_cell.length_b   1.000
_cell.length_c   1.000
_cell.angle_alpha   90.00
_cell.angle_beta   90.00
_cell.angle_gamma   90.00
#
_symmetry.space_group_name_H-M   'P 1'
#
loop_
_entity.id
_entity.type
_entity.pdbx_description
1 polymer ?
#
loop_
_entity_poly.entity_id
_entity_poly.type
_entity_poly.pdbx_seq_one_letter_code
_entity_poly.pdbx_strand_id
1 'polypeptide(L)'
;MAARQIGLLATPAQGNRHIPGAVWAADNGCFGKGYPGDAGYLTWLDRQRRWAEDCLFASAPDVVGDAVATLARSAPMLPLIRAAGFRAALVAQDGLEDLQVPWRSMDALFLGGSTGWKLGAAARELTAEAVARGKHVHMGRVNSLTRLRYAQAIGCKSADGTFLTFGPDRNLPILLGWVRDVTSQDALFSLSS
;
A
#
# COMPACT_ATOMS: atom_id res chain seq x y z
N MET A 1 -8.04 0.43 -23.58
CA MET A 1 -7.32 -0.75 -23.04
C MET A 1 -6.16 -0.40 -22.09
N ALA A 2 -5.61 0.82 -22.07
CA ALA A 2 -4.57 1.23 -21.11
C ALA A 2 -5.06 1.43 -19.64
N ALA A 3 -6.38 1.56 -19.43
CA ALA A 3 -7.01 1.88 -18.14
C ALA A 3 -7.00 0.76 -17.08
N ARG A 4 -6.13 -0.25 -17.20
CA ARG A 4 -6.05 -1.39 -16.26
C ARG A 4 -4.64 -1.72 -15.76
N GLN A 5 -3.61 -1.02 -16.22
CA GLN A 5 -2.21 -1.39 -15.92
C GLN A 5 -1.60 -0.62 -14.74
N ILE A 6 -2.10 0.58 -14.44
CA ILE A 6 -1.64 1.43 -13.33
C ILE A 6 -2.86 1.96 -12.60
N GLY A 7 -2.83 1.90 -11.27
CA GLY A 7 -3.87 2.43 -10.38
C GLY A 7 -3.52 3.80 -9.79
N LEU A 8 -4.43 4.33 -8.97
CA LEU A 8 -4.27 5.60 -8.28
C LEU A 8 -4.02 5.40 -6.78
N LEU A 9 -2.98 6.02 -6.22
CA LEU A 9 -2.91 6.26 -4.77
C LEU A 9 -3.44 7.67 -4.50
N ALA A 10 -4.57 7.78 -3.81
CA ALA A 10 -5.22 9.05 -3.51
C ALA A 10 -5.01 9.45 -2.06
N THR A 11 -4.73 10.73 -1.82
CA THR A 11 -4.64 11.33 -0.49
C THR A 11 -5.64 12.48 -0.35
N PRO A 12 -6.03 12.86 0.88
CA PRO A 12 -6.92 13.99 1.13
C PRO A 12 -6.44 15.32 0.51
N ALA A 13 -5.14 15.56 0.50
CA ALA A 13 -4.55 16.84 0.07
C ALA A 13 -4.29 16.95 -1.45
N GLN A 14 -4.26 15.85 -2.21
CA GLN A 14 -3.85 15.87 -3.63
C GLN A 14 -4.96 16.27 -4.61
N GLY A 15 -6.23 16.11 -4.24
CA GLY A 15 -7.36 16.46 -5.13
C GLY A 15 -7.50 15.61 -6.40
N ASN A 16 -6.79 14.47 -6.47
CA ASN A 16 -6.85 13.55 -7.61
C ASN A 16 -8.29 13.06 -7.85
N ARG A 17 -8.69 12.99 -9.12
CA ARG A 17 -10.00 12.47 -9.53
C ARG A 17 -9.91 10.97 -9.81
N HIS A 18 -10.90 10.22 -9.33
CA HIS A 18 -11.06 8.82 -9.69
C HIS A 18 -11.28 8.67 -11.18
N ILE A 19 -10.66 7.64 -11.76
CA ILE A 19 -10.83 7.25 -13.15
C ILE A 19 -11.75 6.02 -13.14
N PRO A 20 -12.95 6.08 -13.75
CA PRO A 20 -13.87 4.93 -13.75
C PRO A 20 -13.19 3.66 -14.30
N GLY A 21 -13.30 2.56 -13.54
CA GLY A 21 -12.74 1.26 -13.89
C GLY A 21 -11.24 1.08 -13.60
N ALA A 22 -10.57 2.09 -13.03
CA ALA A 22 -9.21 1.96 -12.52
C ALA A 22 -9.22 1.61 -11.04
N VAL A 23 -8.37 0.68 -10.62
CA VAL A 23 -8.16 0.39 -9.21
C VAL A 23 -7.47 1.56 -8.52
N TRP A 24 -7.78 1.74 -7.23
CA TRP A 24 -7.14 2.78 -6.43
C TRP A 24 -6.90 2.33 -4.99
N ALA A 25 -6.16 3.11 -4.23
CA ALA A 25 -6.01 2.94 -2.79
C ALA A 25 -6.03 4.32 -2.10
N ALA A 26 -6.51 4.34 -0.87
CA ALA A 26 -6.55 5.53 -0.02
C ALA A 26 -5.33 5.56 0.90
N ASP A 27 -4.50 6.59 0.77
CA ASP A 27 -3.41 6.89 1.69
C ASP A 27 -3.83 8.04 2.63
N ASN A 28 -3.56 7.88 3.91
CA ASN A 28 -3.82 8.87 4.94
C ASN A 28 -2.99 10.17 4.74
N GLY A 29 -1.79 10.12 4.18
CA GLY A 29 -0.91 11.28 3.97
C GLY A 29 -0.03 11.70 5.17
N CYS A 30 0.16 10.84 6.18
CA CYS A 30 0.98 11.07 7.38
C CYS A 30 2.48 11.16 7.09
N PHE A 31 2.98 10.46 6.06
CA PHE A 31 4.38 10.59 5.64
C PHE A 31 4.68 12.01 5.11
N GLY A 32 3.67 12.68 4.53
CA GLY A 32 3.75 14.08 4.15
C GLY A 32 3.18 15.01 5.23
N LYS A 33 2.83 16.23 4.84
CA LYS A 33 2.08 17.18 5.68
C LYS A 33 0.59 17.24 5.28
N GLY A 34 0.05 16.12 4.80
CA GLY A 34 -1.26 16.04 4.16
C GLY A 34 -2.37 15.42 5.00
N TYR A 35 -2.05 14.90 6.20
CA TYR A 35 -3.04 14.26 7.06
C TYR A 35 -3.99 15.29 7.69
N PRO A 36 -5.31 15.22 7.43
CA PRO A 36 -6.27 16.22 7.90
C PRO A 36 -6.76 16.00 9.34
N GLY A 37 -6.18 15.03 10.07
CA GLY A 37 -6.73 14.53 11.33
C GLY A 37 -7.79 13.44 11.12
N ASP A 38 -8.08 12.66 12.16
CA ASP A 38 -8.90 11.44 12.08
C ASP A 38 -10.31 11.73 11.55
N ALA A 39 -10.99 12.73 12.10
CA ALA A 39 -12.32 13.14 11.64
C ALA A 39 -12.31 13.64 10.19
N GLY A 40 -11.28 14.39 9.81
CA GLY A 40 -11.09 14.88 8.44
C GLY A 40 -10.85 13.73 7.46
N TYR A 41 -10.07 12.73 7.87
CA TYR A 41 -9.78 11.56 7.04
C TYR A 41 -11.02 10.69 6.85
N LEU A 42 -11.79 10.43 7.90
CA LEU A 42 -13.06 9.70 7.82
C LEU A 42 -14.09 10.44 6.97
N THR A 43 -14.20 11.76 7.11
CA THR A 43 -15.05 12.60 6.25
C THR A 43 -14.62 12.50 4.79
N TRP A 44 -13.31 12.47 4.54
CA TRP A 44 -12.80 12.30 3.18
C TRP A 44 -13.10 10.91 2.61
N LEU A 45 -12.94 9.84 3.41
CA LEU A 45 -13.29 8.46 3.01
C LEU A 45 -14.78 8.31 2.70
N ASP A 46 -15.67 8.90 3.51
CA ASP A 46 -17.11 8.86 3.27
C ASP A 46 -17.49 9.48 1.90
N ARG A 47 -16.84 10.58 1.52
CA ARG A 47 -16.99 11.17 0.17
C ARG A 47 -16.50 10.27 -0.95
N GLN A 48 -15.61 9.32 -0.66
CA GLN A 48 -15.12 8.32 -1.60
C GLN A 48 -15.94 7.04 -1.61
N ARG A 49 -16.96 6.88 -0.76
CA ARG A 49 -17.66 5.61 -0.53
C ARG A 49 -18.23 4.96 -1.79
N ARG A 50 -18.66 5.76 -2.78
CA ARG A 50 -19.11 5.26 -4.10
C ARG A 50 -18.03 4.53 -4.90
N TRP A 51 -16.76 4.67 -4.52
CA TRP A 51 -15.60 4.03 -5.14
C TRP A 51 -14.99 2.95 -4.24
N ALA A 52 -15.64 2.59 -3.14
CA ALA A 52 -15.08 1.66 -2.15
C ALA A 52 -14.84 0.26 -2.73
N GLU A 53 -15.67 -0.20 -3.68
CA GLU A 53 -15.50 -1.51 -4.33
C GLU A 53 -14.21 -1.59 -5.17
N ASP A 54 -13.82 -0.49 -5.83
CA ASP A 54 -12.58 -0.39 -6.61
C ASP A 54 -11.35 -0.06 -5.75
N CYS A 55 -11.54 0.14 -4.44
CA CYS A 55 -10.49 0.51 -3.50
C CYS A 55 -9.79 -0.74 -2.95
N LEU A 56 -8.50 -0.87 -3.23
CA LEU A 56 -7.68 -1.97 -2.73
C LEU A 56 -7.61 -1.97 -1.19
N PHE A 57 -7.44 -0.79 -0.59
CA PHE A 57 -7.42 -0.55 0.85
C PHE A 57 -7.45 0.95 1.16
N ALA A 58 -7.77 1.29 2.41
CA ALA A 58 -7.53 2.60 3.03
C ALA A 58 -6.58 2.46 4.22
N SER A 59 -5.48 3.22 4.24
CA SER A 59 -4.47 3.11 5.29
C SER A 59 -4.89 3.80 6.59
N ALA A 60 -4.77 3.08 7.70
CA ALA A 60 -4.88 3.68 9.03
C ALA A 60 -3.69 4.63 9.28
N PRO A 61 -3.86 5.67 10.11
CA PRO A 61 -2.81 6.65 10.38
C PRO A 61 -1.62 6.04 11.10
N ASP A 62 -0.42 6.46 10.72
CA ASP A 62 0.84 5.87 11.14
C ASP A 62 1.87 6.89 11.62
N VAL A 63 3.00 6.39 12.14
CA VAL A 63 4.17 7.15 12.54
C VAL A 63 5.38 6.53 11.87
N VAL A 64 5.98 7.29 10.95
CA VAL A 64 7.03 6.79 10.06
C VAL A 64 8.24 6.31 10.86
N GLY A 65 8.61 5.04 10.69
CA GLY A 65 9.74 4.44 11.38
C GLY A 65 9.50 4.02 12.83
N ASP A 66 8.25 4.09 13.32
CA ASP A 66 7.91 3.69 14.70
C ASP A 66 6.67 2.77 14.71
N ALA A 67 6.89 1.47 14.86
CA ALA A 67 5.81 0.49 14.91
C ALA A 67 4.93 0.61 16.17
N VAL A 68 5.50 0.96 17.34
CA VAL A 68 4.74 1.06 18.59
C VAL A 68 3.76 2.24 18.50
N ALA A 69 4.25 3.41 18.10
CA ALA A 69 3.42 4.59 17.91
C ALA A 69 2.40 4.38 16.79
N THR A 70 2.77 3.65 15.73
CA THR A 70 1.85 3.29 14.66
C THR A 70 0.71 2.39 15.13
N LEU A 71 1.00 1.34 15.90
CA LEU A 71 -0.05 0.47 16.45
C LEU A 71 -1.01 1.26 17.35
N ALA A 72 -0.47 2.08 18.25
CA ALA A 72 -1.28 2.91 19.14
C ALA A 72 -2.20 3.88 18.36
N ARG A 73 -1.67 4.50 17.29
CA ARG A 73 -2.42 5.44 16.45
C ARG A 73 -3.43 4.76 15.53
N SER A 74 -3.07 3.61 14.94
CA SER A 74 -3.90 2.88 13.98
C SER A 74 -5.04 2.11 14.63
N ALA A 75 -4.84 1.59 15.84
CA ALA A 75 -5.81 0.71 16.52
C ALA A 75 -7.27 1.23 16.54
N PRO A 76 -7.56 2.49 16.95
CA PRO A 76 -8.93 3.00 16.92
C PRO A 76 -9.47 3.24 15.50
N MET A 77 -8.60 3.48 14.52
CA MET A 77 -8.99 3.86 13.16
C MET A 77 -9.32 2.66 12.27
N LEU A 78 -8.67 1.52 12.47
CA LEU A 78 -8.93 0.29 11.70
C LEU A 78 -10.42 -0.11 11.65
N PRO A 79 -11.16 -0.21 12.78
CA PRO A 79 -12.58 -0.53 12.72
C PRO A 79 -13.43 0.58 12.08
N LEU A 80 -13.04 1.85 12.23
CA LEU A 80 -13.76 2.98 11.64
C LEU A 80 -13.63 3.01 10.11
N ILE A 81 -12.45 2.67 9.58
CA ILE A 81 -12.21 2.52 8.14
C ILE A 81 -13.10 1.40 7.57
N ARG A 82 -13.19 0.25 8.26
CA ARG A 82 -14.11 -0.84 7.89
C ARG A 82 -15.57 -0.40 7.93
N ALA A 83 -15.97 0.33 8.96
CA ALA A 83 -17.33 0.84 9.08
C ALA A 83 -17.69 1.84 7.96
N ALA A 84 -16.70 2.57 7.44
CA ALA A 84 -16.85 3.43 6.27
C ALA A 84 -16.95 2.65 4.93
N GLY A 85 -16.80 1.33 4.95
CA GLY A 85 -16.93 0.44 3.80
C GLY A 85 -15.62 0.09 3.11
N PHE A 86 -14.47 0.43 3.68
CA PHE A 86 -13.15 0.17 3.07
C PHE A 86 -12.42 -0.97 3.75
N ARG A 87 -11.57 -1.67 2.99
CA ARG A 87 -10.59 -2.62 3.54
C ARG A 87 -9.54 -1.85 4.33
N ALA A 88 -9.41 -2.11 5.62
CA ALA A 88 -8.51 -1.35 6.49
C ALA A 88 -7.07 -1.86 6.37
N ALA A 89 -6.12 -0.96 6.10
CA ALA A 89 -4.70 -1.28 6.04
C ALA A 89 -3.99 -0.81 7.31
N LEU A 90 -3.19 -1.68 7.92
CA LEU A 90 -2.16 -1.24 8.87
C LEU A 90 -0.90 -0.89 8.08
N VAL A 91 -0.32 0.28 8.32
CA VAL A 91 0.99 0.62 7.79
C VAL A 91 2.06 0.01 8.68
N ALA A 92 2.78 -0.97 8.17
CA ALA A 92 3.92 -1.57 8.85
C ALA A 92 5.12 -0.62 8.82
N GLN A 93 5.68 -0.40 10.00
CA GLN A 93 6.82 0.47 10.26
C GLN A 93 7.93 -0.33 10.96
N ASP A 94 9.12 0.25 11.06
CA ASP A 94 10.29 -0.38 11.67
C ASP A 94 9.98 -0.87 13.10
N GLY A 95 10.32 -2.13 13.38
CA GLY A 95 10.09 -2.80 14.67
C GLY A 95 8.75 -3.53 14.81
N LEU A 96 7.90 -3.58 13.78
CA LEU A 96 6.61 -4.29 13.88
C LEU A 96 6.79 -5.80 14.06
N GLU A 97 7.89 -6.37 13.57
CA GLU A 97 8.28 -7.77 13.71
C GLU A 97 8.40 -8.23 15.16
N ASP A 98 8.71 -7.30 16.08
CA ASP A 98 8.90 -7.59 17.51
C ASP A 98 7.59 -7.41 18.32
N LEU A 99 6.47 -7.10 17.67
CA LEU A 99 5.21 -6.75 18.30
C LEU A 99 4.09 -7.73 17.95
N GLN A 100 3.05 -7.75 18.79
CA GLN A 100 1.84 -8.49 18.48
C GLN A 100 1.03 -7.76 17.40
N VAL A 101 1.13 -8.23 16.16
CA VAL A 101 0.37 -7.68 15.03
C VAL A 101 -1.13 -7.98 15.16
N PRO A 102 -2.03 -6.98 15.08
CA PRO A 102 -3.47 -7.17 15.21
C PRO A 102 -4.10 -7.70 13.91
N TRP A 103 -3.70 -8.89 13.45
CA TRP A 103 -4.11 -9.49 12.17
C TRP A 103 -5.62 -9.55 11.92
N ARG A 104 -6.43 -9.66 12.97
CA ARG A 104 -7.91 -9.69 12.86
C ARG A 104 -8.50 -8.30 12.57
N SER A 105 -7.81 -7.23 12.96
CA SER A 105 -8.29 -5.85 12.85
C SER A 105 -8.00 -5.21 11.50
N MET A 106 -7.20 -5.85 10.63
CA MET A 106 -6.84 -5.33 9.31
C MET A 106 -7.14 -6.31 8.18
N ASP A 107 -7.24 -5.77 6.97
CA ASP A 107 -7.51 -6.48 5.71
C ASP A 107 -6.31 -6.40 4.74
N ALA A 108 -5.43 -5.42 4.97
CA ALA A 108 -4.22 -5.20 4.21
C ALA A 108 -3.03 -4.84 5.11
N LEU A 109 -1.82 -5.22 4.67
CA LEU A 109 -0.55 -4.79 5.26
C LEU A 109 0.15 -3.85 4.26
N PHE A 110 0.36 -2.60 4.65
CA PHE A 110 1.11 -1.63 3.86
C PHE A 110 2.53 -1.52 4.41
N LEU A 111 3.54 -2.00 3.69
CA LEU A 111 4.95 -1.81 4.03
C LEU A 111 5.38 -0.32 3.85
N GLY A 112 5.30 0.45 4.94
CA GLY A 112 5.58 1.89 4.98
C GLY A 112 7.03 2.25 5.30
N GLY A 113 7.62 1.50 6.25
CA GLY A 113 8.91 1.68 6.94
C GLY A 113 10.12 2.19 6.15
N SER A 114 11.25 2.29 6.84
CA SER A 114 12.51 2.71 6.23
C SER A 114 12.87 1.82 5.02
N THR A 115 13.65 2.36 4.09
CA THR A 115 14.05 1.56 2.91
C THR A 115 14.85 0.33 3.33
N GLY A 116 15.75 0.47 4.32
CA GLY A 116 16.53 -0.65 4.85
C GLY A 116 15.64 -1.74 5.44
N TRP A 117 14.68 -1.34 6.28
CA TRP A 117 13.72 -2.27 6.89
C TRP A 117 12.85 -3.00 5.86
N LYS A 118 12.28 -2.26 4.88
CA LYS A 118 11.44 -2.86 3.81
C LYS A 118 12.18 -3.89 2.95
N LEU A 119 13.49 -3.75 2.80
CA LEU A 119 14.34 -4.68 2.04
C LEU A 119 14.95 -5.79 2.93
N GLY A 120 14.72 -5.74 4.24
CA GLY A 120 15.26 -6.66 5.24
C GLY A 120 14.38 -7.89 5.50
N ALA A 121 14.85 -8.75 6.41
CA ALA A 121 14.15 -9.99 6.79
C ALA A 121 12.78 -9.73 7.44
N ALA A 122 12.72 -8.76 8.35
CA ALA A 122 11.50 -8.38 9.05
C ALA A 122 10.30 -8.14 8.11
N ALA A 123 10.47 -7.26 7.12
CA ALA A 123 9.41 -6.98 6.16
C ALA A 123 9.02 -8.19 5.30
N ARG A 124 9.98 -9.10 5.01
CA ARG A 124 9.69 -10.34 4.26
C ARG A 124 8.87 -11.32 5.09
N GLU A 125 9.22 -11.51 6.36
CA GLU A 125 8.52 -12.40 7.28
C GLU A 125 7.09 -11.91 7.55
N LEU A 126 6.93 -10.61 7.81
CA LEU A 126 5.62 -9.97 7.94
C LEU A 126 4.78 -10.10 6.66
N THR A 127 5.42 -10.00 5.49
CA THR A 127 4.74 -10.20 4.20
C THR A 127 4.28 -11.64 4.03
N ALA A 128 5.14 -12.62 4.31
CA ALA A 128 4.80 -14.04 4.22
C ALA A 128 3.62 -14.38 5.15
N GLU A 129 3.64 -13.89 6.39
CA GLU A 129 2.56 -14.08 7.34
C GLU A 129 1.25 -13.39 6.89
N ALA A 130 1.34 -12.18 6.35
CA ALA A 130 0.19 -11.47 5.79
C ALA A 130 -0.45 -12.25 4.64
N VAL A 131 0.37 -12.78 3.71
CA VAL A 131 -0.08 -13.60 2.59
C VAL A 131 -0.72 -14.90 3.08
N ALA A 132 -0.09 -15.60 4.03
CA ALA A 132 -0.64 -16.82 4.62
C ALA A 132 -2.01 -16.60 5.28
N ARG A 133 -2.25 -15.38 5.79
CA ARG A 133 -3.52 -14.96 6.39
C ARG A 133 -4.52 -14.35 5.40
N GLY A 134 -4.23 -14.39 4.10
CA GLY A 134 -5.09 -13.85 3.05
C GLY A 134 -5.21 -12.32 3.05
N LYS A 135 -4.21 -11.61 3.59
CA LYS A 135 -4.18 -10.14 3.59
C LYS A 135 -3.65 -9.62 2.26
N HIS A 136 -4.16 -8.47 1.83
CA HIS A 136 -3.55 -7.74 0.71
C HIS A 136 -2.24 -7.12 1.18
N VAL A 137 -1.14 -7.29 0.45
CA VAL A 137 0.13 -6.65 0.79
C VAL A 137 0.49 -5.57 -0.23
N HIS A 138 0.81 -4.37 0.26
CA HIS A 138 1.21 -3.22 -0.53
C HIS A 138 2.59 -2.72 -0.10
N MET A 139 3.45 -2.30 -1.04
CA MET A 139 4.74 -1.68 -0.72
C MET A 139 4.82 -0.24 -1.22
N GLY A 140 5.10 0.70 -0.33
CA GLY A 140 5.21 2.10 -0.73
C GLY A 140 6.61 2.55 -1.16
N ARG A 141 6.65 3.66 -1.90
CA ARG A 141 7.88 4.30 -2.41
C ARG A 141 8.73 3.42 -3.32
N VAL A 142 8.12 2.59 -4.15
CA VAL A 142 8.74 1.72 -5.16
C VAL A 142 9.00 2.52 -6.44
N ASN A 143 10.21 3.10 -6.54
CA ASN A 143 10.60 4.01 -7.62
C ASN A 143 11.62 3.42 -8.61
N SER A 144 11.77 2.10 -8.65
CA SER A 144 12.68 1.42 -9.60
C SER A 144 12.16 0.02 -9.95
N LEU A 145 12.54 -0.47 -11.14
CA LEU A 145 12.24 -1.84 -11.56
C LEU A 145 12.77 -2.88 -10.56
N THR A 146 13.98 -2.69 -10.03
CA THR A 146 14.56 -3.57 -9.02
C THR A 146 13.69 -3.66 -7.78
N ARG A 147 13.17 -2.53 -7.29
CA ARG A 147 12.26 -2.52 -6.13
C ARG A 147 10.90 -3.12 -6.46
N LEU A 148 10.40 -2.94 -7.69
CA LEU A 148 9.13 -3.53 -8.10
C LEU A 148 9.22 -5.06 -8.20
N ARG A 149 10.31 -5.57 -8.79
CA ARG A 149 10.63 -7.01 -8.80
C ARG A 149 10.75 -7.57 -7.38
N TYR A 150 11.45 -6.86 -6.50
CA TYR A 150 11.55 -7.26 -5.10
C TYR A 150 10.18 -7.32 -4.41
N ALA A 151 9.35 -6.28 -4.56
CA ALA A 151 8.02 -6.25 -3.98
C ALA A 151 7.16 -7.44 -4.46
N GLN A 152 7.17 -7.73 -5.77
CA GLN A 152 6.51 -8.91 -6.32
C GLN A 152 7.07 -10.21 -5.71
N ALA A 153 8.39 -10.37 -5.69
CA ALA A 153 9.06 -11.60 -5.24
C ALA A 153 8.75 -11.95 -3.79
N ILE A 154 8.55 -10.96 -2.92
CA ILE A 154 8.21 -11.22 -1.51
C ILE A 154 6.71 -11.42 -1.28
N GLY A 155 5.85 -11.17 -2.29
CA GLY A 155 4.41 -11.44 -2.22
C GLY A 155 3.50 -10.20 -2.24
N CYS A 156 4.04 -8.99 -2.46
CA CYS A 156 3.20 -7.79 -2.60
C CYS A 156 2.30 -7.89 -3.84
N LYS A 157 1.02 -7.50 -3.68
CA LYS A 157 0.03 -7.46 -4.75
C LYS A 157 -0.13 -6.09 -5.39
N SER A 158 0.32 -5.03 -4.71
CA SER A 158 0.43 -3.71 -5.31
C SER A 158 1.61 -2.92 -4.72
N ALA A 159 2.00 -1.85 -5.40
CA ALA A 159 3.02 -0.92 -4.94
C ALA A 159 2.71 0.50 -5.44
N ASP A 160 3.16 1.50 -4.70
CA ASP A 160 3.11 2.91 -5.11
C ASP A 160 4.51 3.49 -5.31
N GLY A 161 4.58 4.60 -6.06
CA GLY A 161 5.80 5.36 -6.24
C GLY A 161 5.54 6.73 -6.86
N THR A 162 6.52 7.61 -6.75
CA THR A 162 6.51 8.96 -7.31
C THR A 162 7.20 9.05 -8.68
N PHE A 163 7.58 7.91 -9.28
CA PHE A 163 8.32 7.87 -10.54
C PHE A 163 7.62 8.67 -11.66
N LEU A 164 6.29 8.60 -11.78
CA LEU A 164 5.52 9.36 -12.78
C LEU A 164 5.43 10.86 -12.47
N THR A 165 5.58 11.27 -11.22
CA THR A 165 5.60 12.69 -10.83
C THR A 165 6.78 13.42 -11.48
N PHE A 166 7.89 12.73 -11.75
CA PHE A 166 9.12 13.31 -12.29
C PHE A 166 9.27 13.11 -13.80
N GLY A 167 8.31 13.62 -14.58
CA GLY A 167 8.31 13.56 -16.04
C GLY A 167 7.37 12.47 -16.58
N PRO A 168 6.05 12.66 -16.47
CA PRO A 168 5.05 11.62 -16.76
C PRO A 168 5.13 11.11 -18.20
N ASP A 169 5.28 11.98 -19.20
CA ASP A 169 5.32 11.58 -20.61
C ASP A 169 6.51 10.68 -20.93
N ARG A 170 7.66 10.96 -20.30
CA ARG A 170 8.87 10.15 -20.43
C ARG A 170 8.78 8.86 -19.62
N ASN A 171 8.24 8.91 -18.41
CA ASN A 171 8.32 7.82 -17.45
C ASN A 171 7.16 6.82 -17.57
N LEU A 172 6.02 7.22 -18.17
CA LEU A 172 4.88 6.34 -18.36
C LEU A 172 5.22 5.12 -19.24
N PRO A 173 5.83 5.27 -20.43
CA PRO A 173 6.24 4.10 -21.22
C PRO A 173 7.21 3.18 -20.49
N ILE A 174 8.11 3.76 -19.67
CA ILE A 174 9.10 3.01 -18.87
C ILE A 174 8.39 2.18 -17.79
N LEU A 175 7.49 2.80 -17.01
CA LEU A 175 6.72 2.12 -15.97
C LEU A 175 5.82 1.02 -16.55
N LEU A 176 5.19 1.26 -17.69
CA LEU A 176 4.43 0.23 -18.40
C LEU A 176 5.32 -0.93 -18.87
N GLY A 177 6.56 -0.66 -19.24
CA GLY A 177 7.59 -1.68 -19.44
C GLY A 177 7.83 -2.50 -18.17
N TRP A 178 8.06 -1.85 -17.03
CA TRP A 178 8.29 -2.54 -15.75
C TRP A 178 7.11 -3.42 -15.34
N VAL A 179 5.87 -2.94 -15.48
CA VAL A 179 4.67 -3.72 -15.15
C VAL A 179 4.59 -4.95 -16.06
N ARG A 180 4.86 -4.82 -17.37
CA ARG A 180 4.89 -5.97 -18.28
C ARG A 180 5.97 -6.98 -17.89
N ASP A 181 7.18 -6.53 -17.56
CA ASP A 181 8.29 -7.42 -17.18
C ASP A 181 7.96 -8.24 -15.92
N VAL A 182 7.37 -7.59 -14.91
CA VAL A 182 7.00 -8.19 -13.63
C VAL A 182 5.81 -9.14 -13.79
N THR A 183 4.86 -8.83 -14.67
CA THR A 183 3.64 -9.64 -14.87
C THR A 183 3.79 -10.77 -15.88
N SER A 184 4.80 -10.74 -16.76
CA SER A 184 5.06 -11.76 -17.77
C SER A 184 6.09 -12.82 -17.36
N GLN A 185 6.81 -12.60 -16.27
CA GLN A 185 7.76 -13.58 -15.74
C GLN A 185 7.04 -14.65 -14.92
N ASP A 186 6.76 -15.79 -15.55
CA ASP A 186 6.56 -17.04 -14.83
C ASP A 186 7.92 -17.55 -14.31
N ALA A 187 7.97 -17.99 -13.05
CA ALA A 187 9.17 -18.58 -12.50
C ALA A 187 9.45 -19.92 -13.20
N LEU A 188 10.36 -19.93 -14.17
CA LEU A 188 10.78 -21.12 -14.90
C LEU A 188 11.86 -21.90 -14.14
N PHE A 189 11.64 -22.14 -12.85
CA PHE A 189 12.48 -23.04 -12.05
C PHE A 189 11.69 -23.61 -10.88
N SER A 190 11.73 -24.94 -10.76
CA SER A 190 11.21 -25.69 -9.61
C SER A 190 12.27 -25.68 -8.51
N LEU A 191 11.99 -24.99 -7.40
CA LEU A 191 12.70 -25.23 -6.15
C LEU A 191 11.98 -26.37 -5.45
N SER A 192 12.48 -27.59 -5.67
CA SER A 192 12.12 -28.74 -4.84
C SER A 192 12.75 -28.54 -3.46
N SER A 193 11.90 -28.36 -2.45
CA SER A 193 12.25 -28.51 -1.04
C SER A 193 11.97 -29.94 -0.61
#